data_AF-A0A8J6R147-F1
#
_entry.id   AF-A0A8J6R147-F1
#
_cell.length_a   1.000
_cell.length_b   1.000
_cell.length_c   1.000
_cell.angle_alpha   90.00
_cell.angle_beta   90.00
_cell.angle_gamma   90.00
#
_symmetry.space_group_name_H-M   'P 1'
#
loop_
_entity.id
_entity.type
_entity.pdbx_description
1 polymer ?
#
loop_
_entity_poly.entity_id
_entity_poly.type
_entity_poly.pdbx_seq_one_letter_code
_entity_poly.pdbx_strand_id
1 'polypeptide(L)'
;MSMHQIRDRHKYAILSWAVLLISLTETLLGIPTLAQGSSKPTNQSPLPPAYVEAIEDAKLAEPQEIYRNLTPIVWYNPALVWDRSRVLVTVWTTYSGYASRVGGLIRLPLDLWVTAAPDLQNFCKTYRPTQKVSLAYRLNQLLGLPPDAANQSRYIVELWVEPRHLFRPTPDPDISDREATLEFPLNEFATTPPSYQEWFSAQFASRYPATGKSYPWTQLGYTYDWGSQSDWQRVEPNHPAQVGLSEFVVRQGAQVTVRSTQSAEAYCR
;
A
#
# COMPACT_ATOMS: atom_id res chain seq x y z
N MET A 1 58.21 -46.08 25.01
CA MET A 1 59.18 -46.34 23.93
C MET A 1 58.61 -45.73 22.65
N SER A 2 59.39 -44.84 22.03
CA SER A 2 59.23 -44.15 20.75
C SER A 2 58.15 -43.07 20.52
N MET A 3 58.68 -41.91 20.12
CA MET A 3 58.08 -40.66 19.61
C MET A 3 57.19 -40.86 18.36
N HIS A 4 56.21 -39.97 18.16
CA HIS A 4 56.23 -39.06 17.00
C HIS A 4 55.33 -37.82 17.21
N GLN A 5 55.81 -36.72 16.64
CA GLN A 5 55.51 -35.31 16.87
C GLN A 5 54.57 -34.78 15.77
N ILE A 6 53.80 -33.70 16.04
CA ILE A 6 53.33 -32.61 15.14
C ILE A 6 52.41 -31.73 16.03
N ARG A 7 52.86 -30.64 16.66
CA ARG A 7 53.21 -29.27 16.20
C ARG A 7 51.99 -28.32 16.10
N ASP A 8 51.83 -27.56 17.19
CA ASP A 8 51.03 -26.35 17.39
C ASP A 8 51.41 -25.17 16.49
N ARG A 9 50.50 -24.19 16.38
CA ARG A 9 50.89 -22.77 16.48
C ARG A 9 49.77 -21.81 16.94
N HIS A 10 50.02 -21.23 18.12
CA HIS A 10 49.48 -20.02 18.76
C HIS A 10 49.78 -18.74 17.92
N LYS A 11 48.86 -17.77 17.75
CA LYS A 11 48.47 -16.60 18.61
C LYS A 11 49.51 -15.43 18.71
N TYR A 12 49.04 -14.21 18.37
CA TYR A 12 49.41 -12.83 18.81
C TYR A 12 50.88 -12.34 18.60
N ALA A 13 51.26 -11.05 18.45
CA ALA A 13 50.63 -9.75 18.21
C ALA A 13 51.75 -8.66 18.05
N ILE A 14 51.32 -7.41 17.75
CA ILE A 14 51.87 -6.08 18.10
C ILE A 14 53.01 -5.41 17.27
N LEU A 15 52.73 -4.13 16.90
CA LEU A 15 53.49 -2.87 17.11
C LEU A 15 53.86 -2.00 15.89
N SER A 16 53.27 -0.79 15.95
CA SER A 16 53.51 0.54 15.36
C SER A 16 54.85 0.91 14.70
N TRP A 17 54.81 1.76 13.67
CA TRP A 17 55.16 3.21 13.67
C TRP A 17 55.52 3.73 12.25
N ALA A 18 55.24 5.03 12.07
CA ALA A 18 55.92 6.00 11.21
C ALA A 18 55.37 6.34 9.80
N VAL A 19 55.20 7.66 9.66
CA VAL A 19 54.81 8.50 8.53
C VAL A 19 55.95 8.59 7.51
N LEU A 20 55.64 8.64 6.21
CA LEU A 20 56.50 9.31 5.23
C LEU A 20 55.66 9.93 4.10
N LEU A 21 55.77 11.26 3.96
CA LEU A 21 55.29 12.06 2.84
C LEU A 21 56.23 11.89 1.63
N ILE A 22 55.68 11.61 0.45
CA ILE A 22 56.37 11.82 -0.83
C ILE A 22 55.39 12.49 -1.80
N SER A 23 55.74 13.70 -2.22
CA SER A 23 55.19 14.38 -3.38
C SER A 23 55.81 13.80 -4.66
N LEU A 24 55.07 13.71 -5.78
CA LEU A 24 55.61 13.88 -7.13
C LEU A 24 54.50 13.94 -8.20
N THR A 25 54.39 15.11 -8.83
CA THR A 25 54.13 15.47 -10.23
C THR A 25 53.34 14.56 -11.19
N GLU A 26 52.36 15.19 -11.86
CA GLU A 26 51.60 14.72 -13.03
C GLU A 26 52.48 14.19 -14.18
N THR A 27 52.07 13.07 -14.78
CA THR A 27 52.37 12.76 -16.18
C THR A 27 51.08 12.34 -16.88
N LEU A 28 50.82 13.05 -17.98
CA LEU A 28 49.66 12.98 -18.85
C LEU A 28 49.74 11.71 -19.72
N LEU A 29 48.81 10.76 -19.55
CA LEU A 29 48.54 9.73 -20.55
C LEU A 29 47.03 9.59 -20.71
N GLY A 30 46.56 9.97 -21.90
CA GLY A 30 45.16 9.96 -22.32
C GLY A 30 44.58 8.56 -22.27
N ILE A 31 43.49 8.41 -21.53
CA ILE A 31 42.59 7.27 -21.59
C ILE A 31 41.38 7.72 -22.43
N PRO A 32 41.00 7.02 -23.49
CA PRO A 32 39.80 7.36 -24.23
C PRO A 32 38.58 7.19 -23.32
N THR A 33 37.89 8.29 -23.06
CA THR A 33 36.64 8.35 -22.32
C THR A 33 35.65 7.44 -23.03
N LEU A 34 35.27 6.31 -22.40
CA LEU A 34 34.05 5.62 -22.79
C LEU A 34 32.93 6.65 -22.65
N ALA A 35 32.35 7.04 -23.79
CA ALA A 35 31.14 7.84 -23.82
C ALA A 35 30.09 7.09 -23.01
N GLN A 36 29.82 7.59 -21.80
CA GLN A 36 28.64 7.21 -21.03
C GLN A 36 27.45 7.51 -21.94
N GLY A 37 26.82 6.45 -22.43
CA GLY A 37 25.50 6.56 -23.04
C GLY A 37 24.61 7.23 -22.03
N SER A 38 24.28 8.51 -22.28
CA SER A 38 23.29 9.24 -21.51
C SER A 38 21.98 8.47 -21.64
N SER A 39 21.64 7.70 -20.62
CA SER A 39 20.28 7.23 -20.43
C SER A 39 19.42 8.48 -20.35
N LYS A 40 18.57 8.70 -21.36
CA LYS A 40 17.57 9.77 -21.33
C LYS A 40 16.88 9.75 -19.96
N PRO A 41 16.83 10.87 -19.22
CA PRO A 41 16.09 10.91 -17.97
C PRO A 41 14.64 10.54 -18.27
N THR A 42 14.15 9.51 -17.60
CA THR A 42 12.75 9.11 -17.65
C THR A 42 11.93 10.34 -17.27
N ASN A 43 11.14 10.84 -18.20
CA ASN A 43 10.36 12.08 -18.06
C ASN A 43 9.14 11.84 -17.16
N GLN A 44 9.37 11.37 -15.93
CA GLN A 44 8.35 11.20 -14.90
C GLN A 44 8.25 12.50 -14.13
N SER A 45 7.07 13.13 -14.18
CA SER A 45 6.80 14.29 -13.33
C SER A 45 7.08 13.93 -11.87
N PRO A 46 7.69 14.84 -11.10
CA PRO A 46 7.94 14.60 -9.68
C PRO A 46 6.62 14.32 -8.95
N LEU A 47 6.66 13.44 -7.95
CA LEU A 47 5.50 13.14 -7.12
C LEU A 47 5.08 14.38 -6.31
N PRO A 48 3.78 14.57 -6.04
CA PRO A 48 3.30 15.65 -5.18
C PRO A 48 3.93 15.56 -3.79
N PRO A 49 4.34 16.69 -3.17
CA PRO A 49 4.90 16.69 -1.82
C PRO A 49 4.01 15.98 -0.79
N ALA A 50 2.70 16.23 -0.79
CA ALA A 50 1.75 15.58 0.11
C ALA A 50 1.72 14.04 -0.03
N TYR A 51 1.95 13.51 -1.24
CA TYR A 51 2.03 12.06 -1.45
C TYR A 51 3.33 11.48 -0.87
N VAL A 52 4.44 12.21 -0.98
CA VAL A 52 5.73 11.82 -0.40
C VAL A 52 5.67 11.88 1.12
N GLU A 53 5.09 12.94 1.68
CA GLU A 53 4.85 13.08 3.12
C GLU A 53 3.99 11.94 3.66
N ALA A 54 2.89 11.61 2.97
CA ALA A 54 2.04 10.48 3.33
C ALA A 54 2.80 9.13 3.35
N ILE A 55 3.74 8.92 2.43
CA ILE A 55 4.57 7.71 2.42
C ILE A 55 5.49 7.65 3.64
N GLU A 56 6.10 8.78 4.01
CA GLU A 56 7.01 8.82 5.16
C GLU A 56 6.26 8.67 6.48
N ASP A 57 5.09 9.31 6.60
CA ASP A 57 4.21 9.25 7.76
C ASP A 57 3.67 7.82 7.99
N ALA A 58 3.10 7.20 6.95
CA ALA A 58 2.48 5.87 7.04
C ALA A 58 3.46 4.70 7.34
N LYS A 59 4.78 4.93 7.28
CA LYS A 59 5.79 3.90 7.59
C LYS A 59 5.71 3.42 9.03
N LEU A 60 5.35 4.31 9.96
CA LEU A 60 5.27 4.01 11.38
C LEU A 60 3.85 4.30 11.86
N ALA A 61 3.05 3.25 12.04
CA ALA A 61 1.73 3.39 12.63
C ALA A 61 1.84 3.83 14.10
N GLU A 62 1.19 4.94 14.46
CA GLU A 62 1.27 5.49 15.81
C GLU A 62 -0.06 5.34 16.58
N PRO A 63 -0.04 5.28 17.93
CA PRO A 63 -1.27 5.14 18.73
C PRO A 63 -2.34 6.21 18.48
N GLN A 64 -1.94 7.45 18.20
CA GLN A 64 -2.83 8.56 17.90
C GLN A 64 -3.54 8.45 16.54
N GLU A 65 -3.06 7.57 15.66
CA GLU A 65 -3.62 7.36 14.33
C GLU A 65 -4.67 6.26 14.29
N ILE A 66 -4.84 5.51 15.39
CA ILE A 66 -5.87 4.47 15.50
C ILE A 66 -7.25 5.09 15.29
N TYR A 67 -7.86 4.77 14.15
CA TYR A 67 -9.21 5.17 13.83
C TYR A 67 -10.22 4.13 14.31
N ARG A 68 -11.21 4.58 15.09
CA ARG A 68 -12.17 3.70 15.80
C ARG A 68 -13.48 3.43 15.08
N ASN A 69 -13.63 4.00 13.89
CA ASN A 69 -14.85 3.95 13.10
C ASN A 69 -14.62 3.23 11.76
N LEU A 70 -13.69 2.27 11.70
CA LEU A 70 -13.57 1.41 10.52
C LEU A 70 -14.89 0.70 10.26
N THR A 71 -15.20 0.50 8.99
CA THR A 71 -16.35 -0.24 8.49
C THR A 71 -16.14 -1.72 8.80
N PRO A 72 -16.97 -2.35 9.66
CA PRO A 72 -16.87 -3.78 9.90
C PRO A 72 -17.66 -4.55 8.83
N ILE A 73 -17.06 -5.60 8.26
CA ILE A 73 -17.72 -6.52 7.32
C ILE A 73 -18.48 -7.59 8.09
N VAL A 74 -19.68 -7.21 8.56
CA VAL A 74 -20.59 -8.06 9.34
C VAL A 74 -22.01 -7.97 8.80
N TRP A 75 -22.77 -9.06 8.87
CA TRP A 75 -24.11 -9.15 8.26
C TRP A 75 -25.11 -8.15 8.84
N TYR A 76 -24.91 -7.71 10.09
CA TYR A 76 -25.77 -6.75 10.77
C TYR A 76 -25.34 -5.29 10.57
N ASN A 77 -24.28 -5.01 9.82
CA ASN A 77 -23.94 -3.64 9.42
C ASN A 77 -24.89 -3.20 8.29
N PRO A 78 -25.87 -2.31 8.57
CA PRO A 78 -26.92 -1.99 7.61
C PRO A 78 -26.44 -1.13 6.44
N ALA A 79 -25.24 -0.54 6.53
CA ALA A 79 -24.67 0.24 5.44
C ALA A 79 -24.13 -0.64 4.31
N LEU A 80 -23.79 -1.90 4.60
CA LEU A 80 -23.22 -2.82 3.62
C LEU A 80 -24.28 -3.34 2.64
N VAL A 81 -23.84 -3.54 1.40
CA VAL A 81 -24.67 -4.13 0.35
C VAL A 81 -24.29 -5.60 0.20
N TRP A 82 -25.29 -6.47 0.34
CA TRP A 82 -25.13 -7.92 0.30
C TRP A 82 -25.95 -8.55 -0.83
N ASP A 83 -25.41 -9.60 -1.44
CA ASP A 83 -26.15 -10.54 -2.27
C ASP A 83 -25.87 -11.96 -1.77
N ARG A 84 -26.86 -12.54 -1.09
CA ARG A 84 -26.73 -13.78 -0.32
C ARG A 84 -25.61 -13.63 0.73
N SER A 85 -24.56 -14.45 0.66
CA SER A 85 -23.40 -14.41 1.55
C SER A 85 -22.28 -13.49 1.07
N ARG A 86 -22.45 -12.78 -0.06
CA ARG A 86 -21.40 -11.97 -0.67
C ARG A 86 -21.59 -10.50 -0.33
N VAL A 87 -20.52 -9.83 0.08
CA VAL A 87 -20.49 -8.38 0.27
C VAL A 87 -20.04 -7.69 -1.01
N LEU A 88 -20.55 -6.49 -1.24
CA LEU A 88 -20.14 -5.65 -2.35
C LEU A 88 -18.92 -4.79 -1.98
N VAL A 89 -17.84 -4.94 -2.74
CA VAL A 89 -16.61 -4.16 -2.60
C VAL A 89 -16.24 -3.48 -3.92
N THR A 90 -15.39 -2.47 -3.85
CA THR A 90 -14.87 -1.76 -5.02
C THR A 90 -13.36 -1.71 -5.09
N VAL A 91 -12.84 -1.75 -6.31
CA VAL A 91 -11.45 -1.41 -6.64
C VAL A 91 -11.40 -0.27 -7.65
N TRP A 92 -10.46 0.67 -7.45
CA TRP A 92 -10.13 1.76 -8.38
C TRP A 92 -8.88 1.40 -9.20
N THR A 93 -9.08 0.90 -10.42
CA THR A 93 -8.03 0.19 -11.17
C THR A 93 -7.87 0.67 -12.61
N THR A 94 -6.68 0.50 -13.16
CA THR A 94 -6.37 0.69 -14.59
C THR A 94 -6.59 -0.57 -15.42
N TYR A 95 -6.81 -1.72 -14.77
CA TYR A 95 -6.95 -2.99 -15.47
C TYR A 95 -8.31 -3.10 -16.15
N SER A 96 -8.32 -3.02 -17.48
CA SER A 96 -9.53 -3.05 -18.30
C SER A 96 -10.16 -4.45 -18.46
N GLY A 97 -9.45 -5.51 -18.07
CA GLY A 97 -9.91 -6.89 -18.27
C GLY A 97 -11.23 -7.22 -17.57
N TYR A 98 -11.57 -6.51 -16.49
CA TYR A 98 -12.84 -6.68 -15.77
C TYR A 98 -14.08 -6.36 -16.62
N ALA A 99 -13.98 -5.40 -17.55
CA ALA A 99 -15.13 -4.97 -18.35
C ALA A 99 -15.71 -6.12 -19.20
N SER A 100 -14.83 -6.97 -19.74
CA SER A 100 -15.20 -8.17 -20.50
C SER A 100 -15.74 -9.34 -19.65
N ARG A 101 -15.86 -9.14 -18.33
CA ARG A 101 -16.23 -10.17 -17.35
C ARG A 101 -17.41 -9.75 -16.47
N VAL A 102 -18.09 -8.63 -16.76
CA VAL A 102 -19.30 -8.19 -16.05
C VAL A 102 -20.36 -9.31 -16.06
N GLY A 103 -20.94 -9.58 -14.89
CA GLY A 103 -21.84 -10.71 -14.63
C GLY A 103 -21.14 -12.07 -14.48
N GLY A 104 -19.86 -12.15 -14.82
CA GLY A 104 -19.06 -13.36 -14.82
C GLY A 104 -18.22 -13.56 -13.56
N LEU A 105 -17.84 -14.81 -13.35
CA LEU A 105 -16.92 -15.23 -12.30
C LEU A 105 -15.47 -15.13 -12.80
N ILE A 106 -14.58 -14.63 -11.96
CA ILE A 106 -13.15 -14.57 -12.22
C ILE A 106 -12.37 -15.11 -11.03
N ARG A 107 -11.22 -15.73 -11.30
CA ARG A 107 -10.24 -16.10 -10.27
C ARG A 107 -9.17 -15.03 -10.23
N LEU A 108 -8.95 -14.42 -9.06
CA LEU A 108 -7.96 -13.35 -8.92
C LEU A 108 -6.54 -13.92 -9.03
N PRO A 109 -5.68 -13.35 -9.90
CA PRO A 109 -4.31 -13.83 -10.08
C PRO A 109 -3.36 -13.36 -8.97
N LEU A 110 -3.76 -12.33 -8.22
CA LEU A 110 -3.00 -11.66 -7.17
C LEU A 110 -3.94 -11.07 -6.13
N ASP A 111 -3.39 -10.69 -4.98
CA ASP A 111 -4.14 -10.00 -3.92
C ASP A 111 -4.70 -8.67 -4.42
N LEU A 112 -6.00 -8.47 -4.21
CA LEU A 112 -6.70 -7.28 -4.70
C LEU A 112 -7.11 -6.39 -3.54
N TRP A 113 -6.57 -5.18 -3.52
CA TRP A 113 -6.89 -4.16 -2.52
C TRP A 113 -8.22 -3.49 -2.87
N VAL A 114 -9.14 -3.45 -1.91
CA VAL A 114 -10.53 -3.02 -2.10
C VAL A 114 -11.02 -2.20 -0.90
N THR A 115 -12.09 -1.46 -1.11
CA THR A 115 -12.88 -0.83 -0.04
C THR A 115 -14.33 -1.29 -0.14
N ALA A 116 -15.14 -1.10 0.92
CA ALA A 116 -16.56 -1.37 0.84
C ALA A 116 -17.23 -0.39 -0.15
N ALA A 117 -18.05 -0.92 -1.07
CA ALA A 117 -18.69 -0.08 -2.09
C ALA A 117 -19.50 1.10 -1.53
N PRO A 118 -20.25 0.95 -0.42
CA PRO A 118 -21.00 2.04 0.21
C PRO A 118 -20.12 3.17 0.74
N ASP A 119 -18.91 2.87 1.23
CA ASP A 119 -17.99 3.88 1.77
C ASP A 119 -17.54 4.83 0.65
N LEU A 120 -17.15 4.26 -0.50
CA LEU A 120 -16.80 5.04 -1.68
C LEU A 120 -18.00 5.82 -2.24
N GLN A 121 -19.19 5.22 -2.27
CA GLN A 121 -20.42 5.93 -2.68
C GLN A 121 -20.76 7.10 -1.75
N ASN A 122 -20.58 6.95 -0.45
CA ASN A 122 -20.85 8.02 0.52
C ASN A 122 -19.86 9.18 0.37
N PHE A 123 -18.58 8.89 0.08
CA PHE A 123 -17.62 9.92 -0.30
C PHE A 123 -18.07 10.65 -1.59
N CYS A 124 -18.43 9.90 -2.64
CA CYS A 124 -18.90 10.46 -3.92
C CYS A 124 -20.08 11.43 -3.75
N LYS A 125 -21.06 11.10 -2.89
CA LYS A 125 -22.24 11.95 -2.65
C LYS A 125 -21.86 13.35 -2.17
N THR A 126 -20.74 13.49 -1.49
CA THR A 126 -20.36 14.73 -0.79
C THR A 126 -19.28 15.51 -1.52
N TYR A 127 -18.33 14.82 -2.16
CA TYR A 127 -17.27 15.49 -2.91
C TYR A 127 -17.81 16.19 -4.15
N ARG A 128 -17.32 17.41 -4.40
CA ARG A 128 -17.62 18.18 -5.62
C ARG A 128 -16.30 18.53 -6.30
N PRO A 129 -16.01 17.95 -7.48
CA PRO A 129 -14.76 18.22 -8.20
C PRO A 129 -14.59 19.71 -8.49
N THR A 130 -13.34 20.15 -8.48
CA THR A 130 -12.97 21.53 -8.82
C THR A 130 -12.14 21.56 -10.10
N GLN A 131 -11.92 22.73 -10.68
CA GLN A 131 -11.02 22.88 -11.82
C GLN A 131 -9.56 22.47 -11.50
N LYS A 132 -9.16 22.55 -10.22
CA LYS A 132 -7.81 22.20 -9.76
C LYS A 132 -7.67 20.73 -9.38
N VAL A 133 -8.74 20.14 -8.87
CA VAL A 133 -8.76 18.77 -8.34
C VAL A 133 -9.92 18.03 -9.01
N SER A 134 -9.57 17.21 -10.01
CA SER A 134 -10.55 16.35 -10.69
C SER A 134 -11.01 15.22 -9.76
N LEU A 135 -12.15 14.61 -10.07
CA LEU A 135 -12.68 13.47 -9.31
C LEU A 135 -11.67 12.31 -9.27
N ALA A 136 -11.15 11.91 -10.43
CA ALA A 136 -10.17 10.82 -10.52
C ALA A 136 -8.91 11.09 -9.68
N TYR A 137 -8.39 12.32 -9.71
CA TYR A 137 -7.24 12.70 -8.89
C TYR A 137 -7.58 12.66 -7.40
N ARG A 138 -8.77 13.14 -7.01
CA ARG A 138 -9.21 13.06 -5.61
C ARG A 138 -9.41 11.62 -5.13
N LEU A 139 -9.89 10.72 -5.98
CA LEU A 139 -9.99 9.30 -5.65
C LEU A 139 -8.61 8.65 -5.48
N ASN A 140 -7.60 9.08 -6.24
CA ASN A 140 -6.23 8.64 -5.97
C ASN A 140 -5.76 9.13 -4.60
N GLN A 141 -6.07 10.38 -4.25
CA GLN A 141 -5.79 10.94 -2.91
C GLN A 141 -6.45 10.12 -1.80
N LEU A 142 -7.75 9.92 -1.90
CA LEU A 142 -8.58 9.21 -0.92
C LEU A 142 -8.08 7.80 -0.63
N LEU A 143 -7.66 7.10 -1.69
CA LEU A 143 -7.30 5.68 -1.65
C LEU A 143 -5.79 5.45 -1.49
N GLY A 144 -4.99 6.47 -1.15
CA GLY A 144 -3.55 6.31 -0.96
C GLY A 144 -2.79 5.91 -2.23
N LEU A 145 -3.30 6.29 -3.41
CA LEU A 145 -2.71 5.96 -4.71
C LEU A 145 -1.91 7.15 -5.26
N PRO A 146 -0.84 6.88 -6.02
CA PRO A 146 -0.10 7.94 -6.68
C PRO A 146 -0.95 8.61 -7.77
N PRO A 147 -0.59 9.83 -8.20
CA PRO A 147 -1.14 10.42 -9.40
C PRO A 147 -1.04 9.49 -10.61
N ASP A 148 -2.03 9.55 -11.48
CA ASP A 148 -2.01 8.82 -12.74
C ASP A 148 -0.97 9.40 -13.71
N ALA A 149 -0.36 8.54 -14.51
CA ALA A 149 0.42 8.97 -15.66
C ALA A 149 -0.50 9.64 -16.70
N ALA A 150 0.04 10.51 -17.55
CA ALA A 150 -0.73 11.37 -18.48
C ALA A 150 -1.74 10.63 -19.39
N ASN A 151 -1.53 9.34 -19.67
CA ASN A 151 -2.40 8.53 -20.54
C ASN A 151 -3.04 7.33 -19.79
N GLN A 152 -3.08 7.39 -18.47
CA GLN A 152 -3.64 6.33 -17.64
C GLN A 152 -5.04 6.72 -17.18
N SER A 153 -6.02 5.91 -17.55
CA SER A 153 -7.38 6.04 -17.05
C SER A 153 -7.68 4.89 -16.10
N ARG A 154 -8.37 5.21 -15.02
CA ARG A 154 -8.86 4.25 -14.03
C ARG A 154 -10.38 4.17 -14.09
N TYR A 155 -10.89 3.05 -13.62
CA TYR A 155 -12.30 2.72 -13.57
C TYR A 155 -12.61 2.08 -12.22
N ILE A 156 -13.83 2.29 -11.75
CA ILE A 156 -14.35 1.64 -10.54
C ILE A 156 -14.94 0.31 -10.98
N VAL A 157 -14.48 -0.76 -10.35
CA VAL A 157 -15.02 -2.11 -10.53
C VAL A 157 -15.68 -2.53 -9.23
N GLU A 158 -16.96 -2.86 -9.30
CA GLU A 158 -17.68 -3.47 -8.19
C GLU A 158 -17.59 -4.99 -8.28
N LEU A 159 -17.28 -5.63 -7.17
CA LEU A 159 -17.10 -7.08 -7.08
C LEU A 159 -17.97 -7.64 -5.96
N TRP A 160 -18.66 -8.74 -6.22
CA TRP A 160 -19.25 -9.57 -5.19
C TRP A 160 -18.21 -10.54 -4.65
N VAL A 161 -17.95 -10.47 -3.34
CA VAL A 161 -16.89 -11.23 -2.67
C VAL A 161 -17.47 -11.92 -1.44
N GLU A 162 -17.16 -13.20 -1.24
CA GLU A 162 -17.49 -13.85 0.03
C GLU A 162 -16.53 -13.39 1.14
N PRO A 163 -17.03 -13.01 2.34
CA PRO A 163 -16.21 -12.49 3.42
C PRO A 163 -15.01 -13.36 3.81
N ARG A 164 -15.11 -14.69 3.69
CA ARG A 164 -13.97 -15.61 3.94
C ARG A 164 -12.75 -15.39 3.04
N HIS A 165 -12.91 -14.68 1.93
CA HIS A 165 -11.83 -14.32 1.02
C HIS A 165 -11.28 -12.92 1.28
N LEU A 166 -11.91 -12.15 2.17
CA LEU A 166 -11.44 -10.85 2.62
C LEU A 166 -10.60 -11.02 3.89
N PHE A 167 -9.68 -10.08 4.06
CA PHE A 167 -9.01 -9.82 5.33
C PHE A 167 -8.68 -8.33 5.40
N ARG A 168 -8.58 -7.79 6.62
CA ARG A 168 -8.12 -6.43 6.84
C ARG A 168 -6.58 -6.42 6.87
N PRO A 169 -5.89 -5.53 6.13
CA PRO A 169 -4.42 -5.52 6.08
C PRO A 169 -3.84 -4.79 7.31
N THR A 170 -4.07 -5.38 8.48
CA THR A 170 -3.71 -4.90 9.84
C THR A 170 -3.01 -6.03 10.60
N PRO A 171 -2.34 -5.76 11.75
CA PRO A 171 -1.77 -6.82 12.58
C PRO A 171 -2.79 -7.90 12.99
N ASP A 172 -4.02 -7.51 13.30
CA ASP A 172 -5.18 -8.41 13.38
C ASP A 172 -5.94 -8.40 12.04
N PRO A 173 -5.97 -9.49 11.26
CA PRO A 173 -6.64 -9.51 9.94
C PRO A 173 -8.17 -9.55 9.97
N ASP A 174 -8.81 -9.46 11.14
CA ASP A 174 -10.27 -9.56 11.27
C ASP A 174 -10.99 -8.41 10.54
N ILE A 175 -11.93 -8.80 9.68
CA ILE A 175 -12.75 -7.88 8.89
C ILE A 175 -13.92 -7.30 9.69
N SER A 176 -14.24 -7.88 10.84
CA SER A 176 -15.32 -7.47 11.73
C SER A 176 -14.91 -6.36 12.71
N ASP A 177 -13.61 -6.10 12.83
CA ASP A 177 -13.09 -5.05 13.70
C ASP A 177 -13.36 -3.64 13.17
N ARG A 178 -13.49 -2.71 14.11
CA ARG A 178 -13.73 -1.27 13.87
C ARG A 178 -12.49 -0.41 14.12
N GLU A 179 -11.42 -1.01 14.61
CA GLU A 179 -10.12 -0.39 14.83
C GLU A 179 -9.03 -1.44 14.69
N ALA A 180 -7.80 -1.01 14.42
CA ALA A 180 -6.64 -1.89 14.37
C ALA A 180 -5.83 -1.81 15.67
N THR A 181 -5.15 -2.90 16.02
CA THR A 181 -4.06 -2.89 16.99
C THR A 181 -2.73 -2.55 16.30
N LEU A 182 -1.75 -2.06 17.05
CA LEU A 182 -0.40 -1.79 16.53
C LEU A 182 0.47 -3.04 16.45
N GLU A 183 0.17 -4.04 17.26
CA GLU A 183 0.94 -5.27 17.38
C GLU A 183 0.08 -6.48 17.01
N PHE A 184 0.75 -7.55 16.56
CA PHE A 184 0.09 -8.83 16.34
C PHE A 184 -0.50 -9.32 17.68
N PRO A 185 -1.80 -9.64 17.74
CA PRO A 185 -2.36 -10.25 18.94
C PRO A 185 -1.60 -11.54 19.26
N LEU A 186 -1.12 -11.63 20.50
CA LEU A 186 -0.47 -12.80 21.06
C LEU A 186 -0.97 -12.99 22.50
N ASN A 187 -2.18 -13.50 22.63
CA ASN A 187 -2.79 -13.83 23.90
C ASN A 187 -3.62 -15.11 23.82
N GLU A 188 -4.16 -15.56 24.94
CA GLU A 188 -4.90 -16.83 25.04
C GLU A 188 -6.18 -16.88 24.18
N PHE A 189 -6.69 -15.72 23.74
CA PHE A 189 -7.96 -15.60 23.03
C PHE A 189 -7.79 -15.27 21.54
N ALA A 190 -6.65 -14.69 21.14
CA ALA A 190 -6.36 -14.30 19.77
C ALA A 190 -4.87 -14.46 19.45
N THR A 191 -4.58 -15.07 18.30
CA THR A 191 -3.22 -15.17 17.76
C THR A 191 -3.25 -15.03 16.25
N THR A 192 -2.45 -14.10 15.72
CA THR A 192 -2.31 -13.94 14.27
C THR A 192 -1.48 -15.07 13.66
N PRO A 193 -1.96 -15.78 12.63
CA PRO A 193 -1.23 -16.91 12.04
C PRO A 193 0.16 -16.52 11.49
N PRO A 194 1.22 -17.34 11.66
CA PRO A 194 2.56 -17.04 11.14
C PRO A 194 2.60 -16.74 9.63
N SER A 195 1.82 -17.47 8.83
CA SER A 195 1.73 -17.22 7.38
C SER A 195 1.17 -15.85 7.04
N TYR A 196 0.31 -15.29 7.90
CA TYR A 196 -0.18 -13.93 7.72
C TYR A 196 0.86 -12.90 8.17
N GLN A 197 1.60 -13.16 9.26
CA GLN A 197 2.71 -12.29 9.68
C GLN A 197 3.77 -12.20 8.57
N GLU A 198 4.11 -13.31 7.92
CA GLU A 198 4.99 -13.34 6.75
C GLU A 198 4.44 -12.52 5.58
N TRP A 199 3.15 -12.68 5.26
CA TRP A 199 2.48 -11.86 4.25
C TRP A 199 2.55 -10.37 4.59
N PHE A 200 2.28 -10.01 5.84
CA PHE A 200 2.27 -8.63 6.32
C PHE A 200 3.66 -8.00 6.22
N SER A 201 4.71 -8.70 6.68
CA SER A 201 6.10 -8.24 6.55
C SER A 201 6.53 -8.13 5.09
N ALA A 202 6.11 -9.06 4.22
CA ALA A 202 6.40 -8.98 2.79
C ALA A 202 5.68 -7.80 2.12
N GLN A 203 4.43 -7.52 2.50
CA GLN A 203 3.74 -6.32 2.04
C GLN A 203 4.46 -5.06 2.51
N PHE A 204 4.85 -4.96 3.78
CA PHE A 204 5.57 -3.80 4.31
C PHE A 204 6.82 -3.50 3.49
N ALA A 205 7.67 -4.51 3.27
CA ALA A 205 8.87 -4.38 2.46
C ALA A 205 8.57 -3.94 1.00
N SER A 206 7.44 -4.37 0.44
CA SER A 206 7.01 -4.01 -0.92
C SER A 206 6.45 -2.58 -1.03
N ARG A 207 5.86 -2.03 0.05
CA ARG A 207 5.28 -0.67 0.08
C ARG A 207 6.31 0.39 0.43
N TYR A 208 7.37 0.00 1.14
CA TYR A 208 8.45 0.88 1.55
C TYR A 208 9.82 0.36 1.07
N PRO A 209 10.01 0.11 -0.24
CA PRO A 209 11.28 -0.36 -0.75
C PRO A 209 12.33 0.76 -0.72
N ALA A 210 13.61 0.39 -0.62
CA ALA A 210 14.72 1.35 -0.72
C ALA A 210 14.79 2.03 -2.11
N THR A 211 14.32 1.34 -3.15
CA THR A 211 14.23 1.85 -4.52
C THR A 211 12.93 1.37 -5.16
N GLY A 212 12.32 2.20 -6.00
CA GLY A 212 11.08 1.85 -6.71
C GLY A 212 9.88 2.66 -6.24
N LYS A 213 8.68 2.12 -6.47
CA LYS A 213 7.41 2.80 -6.14
C LYS A 213 7.00 2.45 -4.71
N SER A 214 6.74 3.48 -3.92
CA SER A 214 6.20 3.36 -2.56
C SER A 214 4.73 3.74 -2.51
N TYR A 215 4.02 3.25 -1.50
CA TYR A 215 2.61 3.54 -1.24
C TYR A 215 2.40 3.77 0.25
N PRO A 216 1.58 4.75 0.67
CA PRO A 216 1.30 5.06 2.07
C PRO A 216 0.33 4.04 2.68
N TRP A 217 0.80 2.81 2.90
CA TRP A 217 0.00 1.76 3.56
C TRP A 217 0.05 1.93 5.07
N THR A 218 -1.08 2.33 5.65
CA THR A 218 -1.20 2.74 7.06
C THR A 218 -0.98 1.62 8.06
N GLN A 219 -1.18 0.37 7.65
CA GLN A 219 -1.22 -0.81 8.54
C GLN A 219 -2.36 -0.76 9.58
N LEU A 220 -3.26 0.24 9.49
CA LEU A 220 -4.33 0.52 10.44
C LEU A 220 -5.73 0.27 9.87
N GLY A 221 -5.81 -0.36 8.69
CA GLY A 221 -7.07 -0.84 8.12
C GLY A 221 -7.89 0.21 7.40
N TYR A 222 -7.31 1.37 7.12
CA TYR A 222 -7.84 2.42 6.26
C TYR A 222 -6.79 2.89 5.25
N THR A 223 -7.22 3.41 4.09
CA THR A 223 -6.32 4.02 3.10
C THR A 223 -5.81 5.37 3.60
N TYR A 224 -4.54 5.70 3.35
CA TYR A 224 -4.04 7.04 3.69
C TYR A 224 -4.59 8.08 2.70
N ASP A 225 -5.41 9.02 3.18
CA ASP A 225 -5.90 10.14 2.38
C ASP A 225 -4.89 11.30 2.39
N TRP A 226 -4.13 11.45 1.30
CA TRP A 226 -3.19 12.56 1.12
C TRP A 226 -3.84 13.78 0.45
N GLY A 227 -5.17 13.84 0.45
CA GLY A 227 -6.01 14.91 -0.08
C GLY A 227 -6.21 16.09 0.86
N SER A 228 -7.17 16.96 0.51
CA SER A 228 -7.53 18.07 1.40
C SER A 228 -8.50 17.59 2.48
N GLN A 229 -8.15 17.86 3.73
CA GLN A 229 -9.03 17.62 4.87
C GLN A 229 -10.39 18.36 4.78
N SER A 230 -10.43 19.50 4.09
CA SER A 230 -11.68 20.25 3.89
C SER A 230 -12.75 19.47 3.11
N ASP A 231 -12.35 18.45 2.36
CA ASP A 231 -13.28 17.59 1.62
C ASP A 231 -14.11 16.71 2.56
N TRP A 232 -13.55 16.32 3.72
CA TRP A 232 -14.24 15.56 4.75
C TRP A 232 -15.11 16.42 5.66
N GLN A 233 -14.81 17.71 5.82
CA GLN A 233 -15.52 18.58 6.77
C GLN A 233 -17.05 18.66 6.55
N ARG A 234 -17.52 18.42 5.33
CA ARG A 234 -18.95 18.37 5.01
C ARG A 234 -19.61 17.02 5.32
N VAL A 235 -18.82 15.96 5.40
CA VAL A 235 -19.25 14.59 5.72
C VAL A 235 -19.18 14.38 7.24
N GLU A 236 -18.00 14.63 7.79
CA GLU A 236 -17.63 14.40 9.18
C GLU A 236 -16.68 15.53 9.59
N PRO A 237 -17.18 16.60 10.25
CA PRO A 237 -16.39 17.79 10.59
C PRO A 237 -15.10 17.51 11.39
N ASN A 238 -15.08 16.40 12.13
CA ASN A 238 -13.97 15.98 12.97
C ASN A 238 -13.23 14.74 12.42
N HIS A 239 -13.37 14.46 11.13
CA HIS A 239 -12.62 13.37 10.49
C HIS A 239 -11.12 13.60 10.63
N PRO A 240 -10.28 12.61 10.96
CA PRO A 240 -8.83 12.81 10.97
C PRO A 240 -8.27 13.06 9.56
N ALA A 241 -7.24 13.90 9.43
CA ALA A 241 -6.79 14.41 8.14
C ALA A 241 -6.30 13.34 7.15
N GLN A 242 -5.63 12.32 7.67
CA GLN A 242 -5.02 11.25 6.89
C GLN A 242 -5.91 10.02 6.71
N VAL A 243 -7.06 9.97 7.39
CA VAL A 243 -7.94 8.80 7.32
C VAL A 243 -8.71 8.85 6.00
N GLY A 244 -8.61 7.78 5.24
CA GLY A 244 -9.40 7.54 4.03
C GLY A 244 -10.51 6.54 4.28
N LEU A 245 -10.73 5.63 3.33
CA LEU A 245 -11.76 4.62 3.43
C LEU A 245 -11.25 3.37 4.14
N SER A 246 -12.15 2.59 4.74
CA SER A 246 -11.78 1.28 5.26
C SER A 246 -11.24 0.39 4.15
N GLU A 247 -10.10 -0.24 4.42
CA GLU A 247 -9.29 -0.97 3.45
C GLU A 247 -9.31 -2.47 3.75
N PHE A 248 -9.43 -3.26 2.69
CA PHE A 248 -9.44 -4.72 2.74
C PHE A 248 -8.63 -5.29 1.58
N VAL A 249 -8.26 -6.55 1.71
CA VAL A 249 -7.62 -7.31 0.63
C VAL A 249 -8.44 -8.57 0.34
N VAL A 250 -8.76 -8.78 -0.93
CA VAL A 250 -9.28 -10.06 -1.42
C VAL A 250 -8.07 -10.95 -1.73
N ARG A 251 -8.00 -12.13 -1.08
CA ARG A 251 -6.89 -13.08 -1.25
C ARG A 251 -6.73 -13.51 -2.71
N GLN A 252 -5.49 -13.61 -3.15
CA GLN A 252 -5.10 -14.26 -4.39
C GLN A 252 -5.78 -15.64 -4.51
N GLY A 253 -6.25 -15.96 -5.71
CA GLY A 253 -6.94 -17.22 -6.00
C GLY A 253 -8.40 -17.27 -5.58
N ALA A 254 -8.91 -16.24 -4.88
CA ALA A 254 -10.35 -16.12 -4.62
C ALA A 254 -11.14 -16.04 -5.93
N GLN A 255 -12.34 -16.62 -5.89
CA GLN A 255 -13.33 -16.46 -6.96
C GLN A 255 -14.26 -15.31 -6.62
N VAL A 256 -14.36 -14.32 -7.49
CA VAL A 256 -15.21 -13.13 -7.31
C VAL A 256 -16.08 -12.94 -8.54
N THR A 257 -17.27 -12.34 -8.38
CA THR A 257 -18.14 -12.00 -9.52
C THR A 257 -18.04 -10.52 -9.82
N VAL A 258 -17.77 -10.16 -11.08
CA VAL A 258 -17.74 -8.75 -11.49
C VAL A 258 -19.18 -8.24 -11.61
N ARG A 259 -19.57 -7.30 -10.75
CA ARG A 259 -20.92 -6.71 -10.79
C ARG A 259 -21.00 -5.64 -11.86
N SER A 260 -20.06 -4.69 -11.86
CA SER A 260 -20.08 -3.55 -12.76
C SER A 260 -18.67 -2.99 -12.99
N THR A 261 -18.49 -2.25 -14.09
CA THR A 261 -17.30 -1.45 -14.37
C THR A 261 -17.75 -0.08 -14.85
N GLN A 262 -17.29 1.00 -14.20
CA GLN A 262 -17.81 2.35 -14.43
C GLN A 262 -16.66 3.37 -14.43
N SER A 263 -16.82 4.49 -15.16
CA SER A 263 -15.96 5.65 -14.93
C SER A 263 -16.23 6.23 -13.53
N ALA A 264 -15.29 6.99 -12.99
CA ALA A 264 -15.50 7.68 -11.70
C ALA A 264 -16.74 8.58 -11.75
N GLU A 265 -16.95 9.30 -12.85
CA GLU A 265 -18.07 10.21 -13.05
C GLU A 265 -19.41 9.49 -13.15
N ALA A 266 -19.44 8.26 -13.68
CA ALA A 266 -20.68 7.48 -13.73
C ALA A 266 -21.03 6.92 -12.35
N TYR A 267 -20.01 6.42 -11.63
CA TYR A 267 -20.19 5.83 -10.30
C TYR A 267 -20.56 6.87 -9.22
N CYS A 268 -19.99 8.07 -9.30
CA CYS A 268 -20.19 9.13 -8.31
C CYS A 268 -21.35 10.10 -8.63
N ARG A 269 -22.22 9.78 -9.60
CA ARG A 269 -23.47 10.52 -9.86
C ARG A 269 -24.53 10.18 -8.84
#